data_AF-A0A9N9QN13-F1
#
_entry.id   AF-A0A9N9QN13-F1
#
_cell.length_a   1.000
_cell.length_b   1.000
_cell.length_c   1.000
_cell.angle_alpha   90.00
_cell.angle_beta   90.00
_cell.angle_gamma   90.00
#
_symmetry.space_group_name_H-M   'P 1'
#
loop_
_entity.id
_entity.type
_entity.pdbx_description
1 polymer ?
#
loop_
_entity_poly.entity_id
_entity_poly.type
_entity_poly.pdbx_seq_one_letter_code
_entity_poly.pdbx_strand_id
1 'polypeptide(L)'
;MTGNGNMVIKCPTKQEVEELKRAAENALENRYEITTTKMMKPKVKIPGYEGSKPMEDIEECIRKQNNWILESDELRITYVKKKRNSAATILAECSASLFHKFMEQYTGSFRKSTSDGNKQEKGGIVRFDKRVGALHYANLKQKDEFMRASALAHIQKFPKMESLFCRKWTSKEYLHPDLNVKQMFNLYQEESLEQPKCSYHTYPRVFESLNLSFHHSRKDQCSLCLSDREGDANQKLELQDAYTANVAEKNTVCKKKEDAKEMSKNNPASIAAAVFDMQQVIQLP
;
A
#
# COMPACT_ATOMS: atom_id res chain seq x y z
N MET A 1 18.11 7.93 12.25
CA MET A 1 19.25 8.11 11.33
C MET A 1 18.70 8.26 9.91
N THR A 2 19.16 9.24 9.15
CA THR A 2 18.85 9.33 7.72
C THR A 2 19.77 8.37 6.95
N GLY A 3 19.43 8.04 5.69
CA GLY A 3 20.15 7.03 4.89
C GLY A 3 21.65 7.30 4.66
N ASN A 4 22.15 8.49 5.00
CA ASN A 4 23.55 8.89 4.87
C ASN A 4 24.31 8.90 6.21
N GLY A 5 23.75 8.30 7.27
CA GLY A 5 24.37 8.29 8.60
C GLY A 5 24.15 9.55 9.44
N ASN A 6 23.36 10.52 8.97
CA ASN A 6 23.09 11.74 9.74
C ASN A 6 22.01 11.47 10.81
N MET A 7 22.18 12.10 11.98
CA MET A 7 21.19 12.11 13.04
C MET A 7 20.60 13.51 13.19
N VAL A 8 19.27 13.61 13.18
CA VAL A 8 18.55 14.88 13.37
C VAL A 8 17.79 14.80 14.67
N ILE A 9 18.11 15.68 15.61
CA ILE A 9 17.42 15.83 16.89
C ILE A 9 16.62 17.13 16.84
N LYS A 10 15.34 17.05 17.20
CA LYS A 10 14.44 18.21 17.24
C LYS A 10 14.31 18.68 18.67
N CYS A 11 14.61 19.94 18.92
CA CYS A 11 14.38 20.58 20.21
C CYS A 11 13.27 21.65 20.09
N PRO A 12 12.42 21.79 21.11
CA PRO A 12 11.33 22.77 21.12
C PRO A 12 11.80 24.21 21.29
N THR A 13 12.89 24.44 22.05
CA THR A 13 13.37 25.80 22.37
C THR A 13 14.79 26.03 21.85
N LYS A 14 15.12 27.31 21.56
CA LYS A 14 16.48 27.69 21.13
C LYS A 14 17.54 27.45 22.21
N GLN A 15 17.15 27.58 23.49
CA GLN A 15 18.05 27.35 24.62
C GLN A 15 18.45 25.88 24.70
N GLU A 16 17.49 24.97 24.59
CA GLU A 16 17.76 23.53 24.57
C GLU A 16 18.60 23.10 23.37
N VAL A 17 18.45 23.76 22.21
CA VAL A 17 19.32 23.51 21.04
C VAL A 17 20.78 23.77 21.40
N GLU A 18 21.08 24.89 22.07
CA GLU A 18 22.47 25.24 22.39
C GLU A 18 23.03 24.43 23.56
N GLU A 19 22.20 24.09 24.54
CA GLU A 19 22.60 23.15 25.61
C GLU A 19 22.92 21.77 25.04
N LEU A 20 22.07 21.26 24.14
CA LEU A 20 22.29 19.99 23.48
C LEU A 20 23.53 20.02 22.58
N LYS A 21 23.74 21.13 21.85
CA LYS A 21 24.93 21.32 21.02
C LYS A 21 26.20 21.24 21.87
N ARG A 22 26.26 21.97 22.98
CA ARG A 22 27.40 21.95 23.90
C ARG A 22 27.61 20.56 24.52
N ALA A 23 26.54 19.88 24.91
CA ALA A 23 26.62 18.52 25.45
C ALA A 23 27.13 17.52 24.41
N ALA A 24 26.67 17.64 23.16
CA ALA A 24 27.10 16.79 22.05
C ALA A 24 28.56 17.06 21.65
N GLU A 25 28.99 18.33 21.60
CA GLU A 25 30.39 18.71 21.34
C GLU A 25 31.32 18.13 22.42
N ASN A 26 30.92 18.16 23.70
CA ASN A 26 31.69 17.58 24.79
C ASN A 26 31.75 16.04 24.74
N ALA A 27 30.65 15.38 24.36
CA ALA A 27 30.55 13.92 24.39
C ALA A 27 31.12 13.24 23.13
N LEU A 28 31.05 13.91 21.98
CA LEU A 28 31.42 13.35 20.68
C LEU A 28 32.78 13.87 20.17
N GLU A 29 33.34 14.90 20.81
CA GLU A 29 34.60 15.55 20.44
C GLU A 29 34.66 15.90 18.94
N ASN A 30 35.85 15.86 18.33
CA ASN A 30 36.07 16.17 16.91
C ASN A 30 35.69 15.02 15.95
N ARG A 31 34.96 13.99 16.41
CA ARG A 31 34.63 12.82 15.57
C ARG A 31 33.44 13.05 14.65
N TYR A 32 32.60 14.03 14.96
CA TYR A 32 31.38 14.33 14.21
C TYR A 32 31.19 15.83 14.03
N GLU A 33 30.76 16.25 12.84
CA GLU A 33 30.40 17.65 12.58
C GLU A 33 29.00 17.95 13.13
N ILE A 34 28.92 18.86 14.10
CA ILE A 34 27.65 19.27 14.71
C ILE A 34 27.22 20.60 14.09
N THR A 35 26.23 20.54 13.21
CA THR A 35 25.66 21.74 12.57
C THR A 35 24.31 22.10 13.21
N THR A 36 24.18 23.33 13.72
CA THR A 36 22.87 23.86 14.10
C THR A 36 22.17 24.45 12.88
N THR A 37 20.99 23.93 12.57
CA THR A 37 20.18 24.46 11.46
C THR A 37 19.43 25.70 11.95
N LYS A 38 19.46 26.79 11.17
CA LYS A 38 18.65 27.98 11.47
C LYS A 38 17.17 27.61 11.46
N MET A 39 16.42 28.05 12.48
CA MET A 39 14.97 27.91 12.49
C MET A 39 14.38 28.58 11.25
N MET A 40 13.75 27.79 10.39
CA MET A 40 13.06 28.30 9.21
C MET A 40 11.71 28.87 9.64
N LYS A 41 11.36 30.06 9.13
CA LYS A 41 10.01 30.60 9.30
C LYS A 41 9.01 29.69 8.58
N PRO A 42 7.83 29.45 9.17
CA PRO A 42 6.80 28.65 8.52
C PRO A 42 6.36 29.31 7.21
N LYS A 43 6.09 28.45 6.22
CA LYS A 43 5.65 28.85 4.88
C LYS A 43 4.18 28.51 4.71
N VAL A 44 3.39 29.49 4.27
CA VAL A 44 1.98 29.34 3.95
C VAL A 44 1.75 29.52 2.45
N LYS A 45 0.81 28.73 1.92
CA LYS A 45 0.37 28.80 0.52
C LYS A 45 -1.02 29.41 0.49
N ILE A 46 -1.16 30.54 -0.19
CA ILE A 46 -2.42 31.27 -0.33
C ILE A 46 -2.89 31.14 -1.79
N PRO A 47 -3.84 30.24 -2.08
CA PRO A 47 -4.36 30.02 -3.43
C PRO A 47 -5.46 31.02 -3.80
N GLY A 48 -5.69 31.23 -5.10
CA GLY A 48 -6.85 32.00 -5.56
C GLY A 48 -6.63 33.50 -5.70
N TYR A 49 -5.38 33.95 -5.81
CA TYR A 49 -5.09 35.37 -6.07
C TYR A 49 -5.36 35.72 -7.53
N GLU A 50 -6.42 36.50 -7.77
CA GLU A 50 -6.84 36.96 -9.10
C GLU A 50 -6.21 38.31 -9.49
N GLY A 51 -5.44 38.93 -8.59
CA GLY A 51 -4.87 40.25 -8.82
C GLY A 51 -3.71 40.27 -9.82
N SER A 52 -3.56 41.42 -10.50
CA SER A 52 -2.41 41.71 -11.38
C SER A 52 -1.39 42.65 -10.72
N LYS A 53 -1.52 42.91 -9.40
CA LYS A 53 -0.68 43.90 -8.72
C LYS A 53 0.78 43.44 -8.62
N PRO A 54 1.74 44.38 -8.56
CA PRO A 54 3.14 44.07 -8.31
C PRO A 54 3.31 43.42 -6.93
N MET A 55 4.39 42.65 -6.76
CA MET A 55 4.66 41.82 -5.58
C MET A 55 4.64 42.60 -4.25
N GLU A 56 5.00 43.89 -4.30
CA GLU A 56 5.05 44.82 -3.17
C GLU A 56 3.65 45.12 -2.59
N ASP A 57 2.63 45.20 -3.44
CA ASP A 57 1.27 45.55 -3.02
C ASP A 57 0.43 44.32 -2.62
N ILE A 58 0.94 43.11 -2.89
CA ILE A 58 0.21 41.86 -2.63
C ILE A 58 -0.01 41.67 -1.14
N GLU A 59 0.99 41.99 -0.32
CA GLU A 59 0.88 41.86 1.14
C GLU A 59 -0.23 42.74 1.69
N GLU A 60 -0.26 44.02 1.30
CA GLU A 60 -1.29 44.96 1.74
C GLU A 60 -2.68 44.49 1.31
N CYS A 61 -2.79 43.93 0.10
CA CYS A 61 -4.04 43.37 -0.39
C CYS A 61 -4.50 42.16 0.42
N ILE A 62 -3.59 41.25 0.81
CA ILE A 62 -3.93 40.11 1.66
C ILE A 62 -4.39 40.59 3.03
N ARG A 63 -3.70 41.57 3.64
CA ARG A 63 -4.05 42.13 4.94
C ARG A 63 -5.43 42.81 4.91
N LYS A 64 -5.70 43.64 3.90
CA LYS A 64 -7.01 44.28 3.70
C LYS A 64 -8.15 43.26 3.51
N GLN A 65 -7.86 42.11 2.93
CA GLN A 65 -8.84 41.05 2.72
C GLN A 65 -9.01 40.14 3.95
N ASN A 66 -8.04 40.12 4.85
CA ASN A 66 -7.98 39.24 6.00
C ASN A 66 -7.72 40.07 7.26
N ASN A 67 -8.77 40.75 7.73
CA ASN A 67 -8.72 41.65 8.90
C ASN A 67 -8.28 40.97 10.21
N TRP A 68 -8.20 39.64 10.23
CA TRP A 68 -7.69 38.85 11.35
C TRP A 68 -6.16 38.74 11.38
N ILE A 69 -5.47 39.15 10.30
CA ILE A 69 -4.01 39.31 10.25
C ILE A 69 -3.68 40.67 10.86
N LEU A 70 -3.01 40.67 12.01
CA LEU A 70 -2.69 41.90 12.73
C LEU A 70 -1.45 42.58 12.11
N GLU A 71 -1.28 43.88 12.32
CA GLU A 71 -0.06 44.60 11.90
C GLU A 71 1.20 44.05 12.59
N SER A 72 1.05 43.53 13.81
CA SER A 72 2.13 42.86 14.55
C SER A 72 2.48 41.47 14.00
N ASP A 73 1.65 40.89 13.13
CA ASP A 73 1.94 39.60 12.52
C ASP A 73 2.88 39.77 11.32
N GLU A 74 4.03 39.08 11.37
CA GLU A 74 4.98 39.06 10.26
C GLU A 74 4.43 38.19 9.11
N LEU A 75 4.29 38.79 7.92
CA LEU A 75 3.94 38.11 6.68
C LEU A 75 4.86 38.65 5.58
N ARG A 76 5.55 37.78 4.85
CA ARG A 76 6.44 38.17 3.75
C ARG A 76 6.16 37.32 2.53
N ILE A 77 5.82 37.95 1.42
CA ILE A 77 5.61 37.25 0.16
C ILE A 77 6.97 36.80 -0.40
N THR A 78 7.09 35.51 -0.73
CA THR A 78 8.33 34.92 -1.27
C THR A 78 8.26 34.69 -2.76
N TYR A 79 7.12 34.17 -3.25
CA TYR A 79 6.97 33.81 -4.64
C TYR A 79 5.49 33.79 -5.04
N VAL A 80 5.20 34.22 -6.27
CA VAL A 80 3.86 34.18 -6.85
C VAL A 80 3.87 33.26 -8.05
N LYS A 81 3.21 32.11 -7.93
CA LYS A 81 3.05 31.13 -9.00
C LYS A 81 1.82 31.44 -9.83
N LYS A 82 2.02 32.01 -11.02
CA LYS A 82 0.96 32.18 -12.03
C LYS A 82 0.83 30.90 -12.86
N LYS A 83 -0.41 30.51 -13.19
CA LYS A 83 -0.72 29.42 -14.13
C LYS A 83 -1.52 30.00 -15.29
N ARG A 84 -1.33 29.47 -16.51
CA ARG A 84 -1.91 30.02 -17.76
C ARG A 84 -3.42 30.32 -17.69
N ASN A 85 -4.21 29.45 -17.04
CA ASN A 85 -5.68 29.57 -16.99
C ASN A 85 -6.25 29.51 -15.56
N SER A 86 -5.48 29.81 -14.52
CA SER A 86 -6.00 29.79 -13.14
C SER A 86 -5.45 30.92 -12.29
N ALA A 87 -6.21 31.30 -11.28
CA ALA A 87 -5.78 32.24 -10.25
C ALA A 87 -4.39 31.87 -9.71
N ALA A 88 -3.58 32.89 -9.42
CA ALA A 88 -2.23 32.71 -8.95
C ALA A 88 -2.22 32.11 -7.54
N THR A 89 -1.14 31.41 -7.22
CA THR A 89 -0.85 30.93 -5.87
C THR A 89 0.29 31.76 -5.31
N ILE A 90 0.06 32.34 -4.14
CA ILE A 90 1.08 33.09 -3.40
C ILE A 90 1.71 32.16 -2.37
N LEU A 91 3.04 32.17 -2.29
CA LEU A 91 3.79 31.56 -1.20
C LEU A 91 4.34 32.67 -0.33
N ALA A 92 4.06 32.60 0.97
CA ALA A 92 4.52 33.57 1.94
C ALA A 92 5.19 32.88 3.12
N GLU A 93 6.21 33.52 3.68
CA GLU A 93 6.76 33.21 4.99
C GLU A 93 6.02 34.02 6.04
N CYS A 94 5.76 33.43 7.20
CA CYS A 94 5.01 34.09 8.27
C CYS A 94 5.58 33.78 9.65
N SER A 95 5.12 34.52 10.67
CA SER A 95 5.38 34.17 12.07
C SER A 95 4.67 32.86 12.45
N ALA A 96 5.15 32.20 13.50
CA ALA A 96 4.53 30.96 14.01
C ALA A 96 3.10 31.19 14.50
N SER A 97 2.84 32.32 15.17
CA SER A 97 1.49 32.72 15.60
C SER A 97 0.55 32.90 14.41
N LEU A 98 1.00 33.59 13.37
CA LEU A 98 0.19 33.81 12.17
C LEU A 98 -0.06 32.50 11.43
N PHE A 99 0.93 31.61 11.36
CA PHE A 99 0.75 30.28 10.79
C PHE A 99 -0.34 29.48 11.53
N HIS A 100 -0.36 29.52 12.87
CA HIS A 100 -1.42 28.89 13.65
C HIS A 100 -2.79 29.50 13.34
N LYS A 101 -2.90 30.83 13.27
CA LYS A 101 -4.15 31.50 12.85
C LYS A 101 -4.60 31.04 11.46
N PHE A 102 -3.69 30.96 10.49
CA PHE A 102 -3.99 30.40 9.17
C PHE A 102 -4.56 28.99 9.28
N MET A 103 -3.92 28.10 10.05
CA MET A 103 -4.35 26.71 10.23
C MET A 103 -5.72 26.61 10.94
N GLU A 104 -6.01 27.48 11.92
CA GLU A 104 -7.31 27.55 12.56
C GLU A 104 -8.41 27.94 11.57
N GLN A 105 -8.16 28.93 10.72
CA GLN A 105 -9.09 29.30 9.64
C GLN A 105 -9.36 28.14 8.67
N TYR A 106 -8.35 27.31 8.37
CA TYR A 106 -8.54 26.07 7.58
C TYR A 106 -9.48 25.07 8.26
N THR A 107 -9.50 25.00 9.58
CA THR A 107 -10.35 24.06 10.33
C THR A 107 -11.76 24.61 10.62
N GLY A 108 -11.92 25.93 10.75
CA GLY A 108 -13.16 26.59 11.15
C GLY A 108 -14.26 26.65 10.07
N SER A 109 -13.92 26.65 8.78
CA SER A 109 -14.91 26.73 7.69
C SER A 109 -15.72 25.45 7.45
N PHE A 110 -15.48 24.36 8.20
CA PHE A 110 -16.28 23.13 8.08
C PHE A 110 -17.58 23.15 8.91
N ARG A 111 -17.83 24.20 9.72
CA ARG A 111 -18.99 24.28 10.62
C ARG A 111 -20.15 25.18 10.17
N LYS A 112 -20.07 25.85 9.01
CA LYS A 112 -21.20 26.61 8.46
C LYS A 112 -21.36 26.36 6.95
N SER A 113 -22.07 25.30 6.61
CA SER A 113 -22.80 25.23 5.35
C SER A 113 -24.10 24.47 5.55
N THR A 114 -24.99 25.06 6.34
CA THR A 114 -26.44 24.88 6.20
C THR A 114 -27.01 26.26 5.93
N SER A 115 -27.80 26.36 4.86
CA SER A 115 -28.72 27.45 4.51
C SER A 115 -28.14 28.88 4.53
N ASP A 116 -27.81 29.41 3.35
CA ASP A 116 -28.63 30.48 2.75
C ASP A 116 -27.99 31.01 1.47
N GLY A 117 -28.82 31.12 0.43
CA GLY A 117 -28.47 31.77 -0.81
C GLY A 117 -28.32 33.26 -0.57
N ASN A 118 -27.09 33.77 -0.69
CA ASN A 118 -26.90 35.16 -1.05
C ASN A 118 -25.72 35.29 -2.01
N LYS A 119 -26.00 35.84 -3.19
CA LYS A 119 -25.00 36.28 -4.17
C LYS A 119 -24.22 37.43 -3.53
N GLN A 120 -22.99 37.16 -3.07
CA GLN A 120 -22.01 38.19 -2.76
C GLN A 120 -20.99 38.32 -3.89
N GLU A 121 -20.48 39.53 -4.03
CA GLU A 121 -19.87 40.13 -5.21
C GLU A 121 -18.73 39.32 -5.84
N LYS A 122 -18.61 39.46 -7.16
CA LYS A 122 -17.57 38.84 -7.98
C LYS A 122 -16.20 39.42 -7.62
N GLY A 123 -15.53 38.81 -6.66
CA GLY A 123 -14.13 39.05 -6.35
C GLY A 123 -13.82 38.73 -4.89
N GLY A 124 -12.94 37.76 -4.65
CA GLY A 124 -12.21 37.72 -3.37
C GLY A 124 -12.58 36.64 -2.36
N ILE A 125 -13.02 35.45 -2.79
CA ILE A 125 -12.84 34.25 -1.95
C ILE A 125 -11.50 33.64 -2.32
N VAL A 126 -10.52 33.69 -1.41
CA VAL A 126 -9.34 32.81 -1.40
C VAL A 126 -9.89 31.40 -1.55
N ARG A 127 -9.83 30.82 -2.76
CA ARG A 127 -10.24 29.43 -2.98
C ARG A 127 -9.18 28.56 -2.35
N PHE A 128 -9.31 28.35 -1.03
CA PHE A 128 -8.46 27.50 -0.24
C PHE A 128 -8.29 26.15 -0.94
N ASP A 129 -7.03 25.70 -0.99
CA ASP A 129 -6.57 24.55 -1.76
C ASP A 129 -7.45 23.35 -1.40
N LYS A 130 -8.17 22.78 -2.37
CA LYS A 130 -9.02 21.59 -2.18
C LYS A 130 -8.18 20.32 -1.95
N ARG A 131 -7.05 20.43 -1.24
CA ARG A 131 -6.33 19.28 -0.70
C ARG A 131 -7.14 18.77 0.49
N VAL A 132 -8.09 17.92 0.14
CA VAL A 132 -8.92 17.02 0.95
C VAL A 132 -8.49 16.89 2.40
N GLY A 133 -9.25 17.53 3.30
CA GLY A 133 -9.05 17.46 4.74
C GLY A 133 -9.32 16.07 5.33
N ALA A 134 -8.99 15.90 6.62
CA ALA A 134 -9.03 14.61 7.33
C ALA A 134 -10.38 13.86 7.24
N LEU A 135 -11.51 14.58 7.26
CA LEU A 135 -12.86 14.00 7.11
C LEU A 135 -13.08 13.40 5.72
N HIS A 136 -12.55 14.03 4.66
CA HIS A 136 -12.63 13.48 3.31
C HIS A 136 -11.75 12.22 3.19
N TYR A 137 -10.56 12.23 3.80
CA TYR A 137 -9.70 11.04 3.84
C TYR A 137 -10.38 9.87 4.58
N ALA A 138 -11.08 10.14 5.69
CA ALA A 138 -11.86 9.13 6.41
C ALA A 138 -12.99 8.55 5.54
N ASN A 139 -13.75 9.40 4.85
CA ASN A 139 -14.83 8.96 3.96
C ASN A 139 -14.30 8.18 2.73
N LEU A 140 -13.17 8.62 2.15
CA LEU A 140 -12.50 7.86 1.08
C LEU A 140 -12.02 6.51 1.57
N LYS A 141 -11.47 6.44 2.80
CA LYS A 141 -11.00 5.20 3.41
C LYS A 141 -12.16 4.23 3.64
N GLN A 142 -13.29 4.70 4.18
CA GLN A 142 -14.50 3.88 4.35
C GLN A 142 -15.02 3.37 3.01
N LYS A 143 -15.06 4.22 1.99
CA LYS A 143 -15.47 3.81 0.64
C LYS A 143 -14.53 2.78 0.03
N ASP A 144 -13.22 2.96 0.21
CA ASP A 144 -12.18 2.03 -0.26
C ASP A 144 -12.25 0.67 0.46
N GLU A 145 -12.47 0.68 1.76
CA GLU A 145 -12.68 -0.53 2.58
C GLU A 145 -13.92 -1.30 2.14
N PHE A 146 -15.02 -0.59 1.90
CA PHE A 146 -16.25 -1.18 1.37
C PHE A 146 -16.06 -1.80 -0.02
N MET A 147 -15.35 -1.12 -0.93
CA MET A 147 -15.02 -1.65 -2.25
C MET A 147 -14.16 -2.92 -2.17
N ARG A 148 -13.19 -2.98 -1.23
CA ARG A 148 -12.38 -4.18 -1.00
C ARG A 148 -13.21 -5.32 -0.42
N ALA A 149 -14.12 -5.04 0.51
CA ALA A 149 -15.01 -6.05 1.08
C ALA A 149 -15.95 -6.66 0.02
N SER A 150 -16.48 -5.83 -0.89
CA SER A 150 -17.27 -6.29 -2.04
C SER A 150 -16.47 -7.23 -2.95
N ALA A 151 -15.23 -6.86 -3.29
CA ALA A 151 -14.35 -7.71 -4.09
C ALA A 151 -14.02 -9.04 -3.39
N LEU A 152 -13.76 -9.01 -2.09
CA LEU A 152 -13.51 -10.20 -1.27
C LEU A 152 -14.70 -11.15 -1.28
N ALA A 153 -15.91 -10.64 -1.07
CA ALA A 153 -17.14 -11.43 -1.09
C ALA A 153 -17.36 -12.10 -2.45
N HIS A 154 -17.05 -11.40 -3.55
CA HIS A 154 -17.12 -11.99 -4.88
C HIS A 154 -16.08 -13.12 -5.09
N ILE A 155 -14.83 -12.91 -4.67
CA ILE A 155 -13.78 -13.95 -4.80
C ILE A 155 -14.13 -15.21 -4.01
N GLN A 156 -14.81 -15.09 -2.86
CA GLN A 156 -15.22 -16.24 -2.04
C GLN A 156 -16.35 -17.08 -2.67
N LYS A 157 -17.05 -16.59 -3.70
CA LYS A 157 -18.09 -17.35 -4.42
C LYS A 157 -17.53 -18.45 -5.30
N PHE A 158 -16.24 -18.36 -5.69
CA PHE A 158 -15.64 -19.36 -6.57
C PHE A 158 -15.33 -20.65 -5.79
N PRO A 159 -15.64 -21.82 -6.36
CA PRO A 159 -15.31 -23.10 -5.74
C PRO A 159 -13.80 -23.24 -5.63
N LYS A 160 -13.35 -23.65 -4.45
CA LYS A 160 -11.93 -23.85 -4.14
C LYS A 160 -11.62 -25.33 -4.04
N MET A 161 -10.42 -25.69 -4.46
CA MET A 161 -9.88 -27.02 -4.35
C MET A 161 -8.72 -27.02 -3.35
N GLU A 162 -8.74 -27.98 -2.43
CA GLU A 162 -7.61 -28.22 -1.54
C GLU A 162 -6.41 -28.77 -2.33
N SER A 163 -5.20 -28.50 -1.84
CA SER A 163 -3.99 -29.16 -2.33
C SER A 163 -4.07 -30.67 -2.02
N LEU A 164 -4.57 -31.45 -2.97
CA LEU A 164 -4.78 -32.89 -2.79
C LEU A 164 -3.45 -33.69 -2.74
N PHE A 165 -2.30 -33.13 -3.13
CA PHE A 165 -1.11 -33.97 -3.33
C PHE A 165 0.27 -33.48 -2.94
N CYS A 166 0.55 -32.22 -2.58
CA CYS A 166 1.93 -31.85 -2.29
C CYS A 166 2.06 -30.75 -1.24
N ARG A 167 2.58 -31.15 -0.08
CA ARG A 167 3.06 -30.37 1.08
C ARG A 167 2.02 -30.22 2.19
N LYS A 168 2.13 -31.10 3.20
CA LYS A 168 1.48 -31.07 4.53
C LYS A 168 1.60 -29.74 5.29
N TRP A 169 2.37 -28.78 4.75
CA TRP A 169 2.80 -27.55 5.39
C TRP A 169 2.19 -26.28 4.76
N THR A 170 1.45 -26.40 3.65
CA THR A 170 0.84 -25.24 2.99
C THR A 170 -0.67 -25.31 3.07
N SER A 171 -1.31 -24.31 3.69
CA SER A 171 -2.77 -24.12 3.73
C SER A 171 -3.32 -23.45 2.46
N LYS A 172 -2.62 -23.62 1.32
CA LYS A 172 -2.92 -22.90 0.09
C LYS A 172 -4.08 -23.56 -0.65
N GLU A 173 -5.08 -22.77 -0.96
CA GLU A 173 -6.26 -23.20 -1.72
C GLU A 173 -6.10 -22.86 -3.20
N TYR A 174 -6.70 -23.65 -4.07
CA TYR A 174 -6.56 -23.49 -5.52
C TYR A 174 -7.90 -23.26 -6.22
N LEU A 175 -7.93 -22.32 -7.15
CA LEU A 175 -9.04 -22.11 -8.08
C LEU A 175 -8.83 -22.91 -9.37
N HIS A 176 -9.90 -23.09 -10.13
CA HIS A 176 -9.87 -23.83 -11.41
C HIS A 176 -8.81 -23.25 -12.38
N PRO A 177 -8.09 -24.10 -13.15
CA PRO A 177 -7.07 -23.63 -14.11
C PRO A 177 -7.61 -22.69 -15.20
N ASP A 178 -8.88 -22.85 -15.57
CA ASP A 178 -9.51 -22.05 -16.63
C ASP A 178 -9.91 -20.65 -16.18
N LEU A 179 -9.80 -20.35 -14.87
CA LEU A 179 -10.03 -19.03 -14.33
C LEU A 179 -8.73 -18.23 -14.30
N ASN A 180 -8.84 -16.93 -14.50
CA ASN A 180 -7.79 -15.98 -14.25
C ASN A 180 -8.36 -14.72 -13.57
N VAL A 181 -7.49 -13.92 -12.95
CA VAL A 181 -7.90 -12.70 -12.21
C VAL A 181 -8.71 -11.75 -13.09
N LYS A 182 -8.38 -11.65 -14.39
CA LYS A 182 -9.08 -10.77 -15.34
C LYS A 182 -10.51 -11.27 -15.63
N GLN A 183 -10.70 -12.57 -15.83
CA GLN A 183 -12.02 -13.18 -16.00
C GLN A 183 -12.86 -13.04 -14.74
N MET A 184 -12.27 -13.31 -13.57
CA MET A 184 -12.94 -13.10 -12.28
C MET A 184 -13.35 -11.64 -12.09
N PHE A 185 -12.51 -10.68 -12.50
CA PHE A 185 -12.86 -9.26 -12.47
C PHE A 185 -13.98 -8.92 -13.46
N ASN A 186 -13.99 -9.49 -14.67
CA ASN A 186 -15.08 -9.26 -15.62
C ASN A 186 -16.43 -9.76 -15.05
N LEU A 187 -16.44 -10.96 -14.44
CA LEU A 187 -17.63 -11.49 -13.75
C LEU A 187 -18.08 -10.58 -12.59
N TYR A 188 -17.12 -10.03 -11.84
CA TYR A 188 -17.41 -9.04 -10.79
C TYR A 188 -18.03 -7.75 -11.36
N GLN A 189 -17.58 -7.31 -12.53
CA GLN A 189 -18.14 -6.15 -13.23
C GLN A 189 -19.51 -6.42 -13.85
N GLU A 190 -19.81 -7.68 -14.21
CA GLU A 190 -21.12 -8.11 -14.71
C GLU A 190 -22.14 -8.33 -13.58
N GLU A 191 -21.69 -8.69 -12.37
CA GLU A 191 -22.58 -8.91 -11.23
C GLU A 191 -23.28 -7.61 -10.83
N SER A 192 -24.58 -7.49 -11.13
CA SER A 192 -25.35 -6.26 -10.92
C SER A 192 -25.57 -6.01 -9.42
N LEU A 193 -24.67 -5.24 -8.82
CA LEU A 193 -24.82 -4.70 -7.48
C LEU A 193 -24.84 -3.18 -7.61
N GLU A 194 -25.86 -2.53 -7.07
CA GLU A 194 -26.00 -1.07 -6.94
C GLU A 194 -24.86 -0.40 -6.13
N GLN A 195 -23.85 -1.18 -5.77
CA GLN A 195 -22.75 -0.80 -4.91
C GLN A 195 -21.52 -0.35 -5.71
N PRO A 196 -20.72 0.58 -5.19
CA PRO A 196 -19.47 0.98 -5.81
C PRO A 196 -18.54 -0.22 -5.98
N LYS A 197 -18.20 -0.52 -7.24
CA LYS A 197 -17.25 -1.58 -7.60
C LYS A 197 -15.82 -1.07 -7.48
N CYS A 198 -14.93 -1.95 -7.07
CA CYS A 198 -13.51 -1.63 -7.01
C CYS A 198 -12.89 -1.53 -8.42
N SER A 199 -11.76 -0.83 -8.53
CA SER A 199 -11.01 -0.74 -9.78
C SER A 199 -10.29 -2.04 -10.12
N TYR A 200 -9.93 -2.23 -11.40
CA TYR A 200 -9.08 -3.35 -11.82
C TYR A 200 -7.72 -3.38 -11.12
N HIS A 201 -7.21 -2.28 -10.60
CA HIS A 201 -5.95 -2.29 -9.82
C HIS A 201 -6.16 -2.76 -8.37
N THR A 202 -7.36 -2.56 -7.84
CA THR A 202 -7.71 -2.93 -6.47
C THR A 202 -8.03 -4.43 -6.38
N TYR A 203 -8.72 -4.97 -7.38
CA TYR A 203 -9.20 -6.35 -7.37
C TYR A 203 -8.08 -7.41 -7.27
N PRO A 204 -7.01 -7.37 -8.10
CA PRO A 204 -5.87 -8.28 -7.99
C PRO A 204 -5.16 -8.17 -6.64
N ARG A 205 -5.06 -6.98 -6.05
CA ARG A 205 -4.46 -6.80 -4.72
C ARG A 205 -5.27 -7.49 -3.63
N VAL A 206 -6.60 -7.46 -3.72
CA VAL A 206 -7.48 -8.22 -2.82
C VAL A 206 -7.27 -9.72 -3.04
N PHE A 207 -7.18 -10.17 -4.30
CA PHE A 207 -6.88 -11.57 -4.61
C PHE A 207 -5.52 -12.04 -4.06
N GLU A 208 -4.46 -11.26 -4.26
CA GLU A 208 -3.10 -11.54 -3.76
C GLU A 208 -3.01 -11.56 -2.24
N SER A 209 -3.89 -10.83 -1.54
CA SER A 209 -3.97 -10.87 -0.08
C SER A 209 -4.56 -12.18 0.46
N LEU A 210 -5.18 -12.99 -0.41
CA LEU A 210 -5.72 -14.29 -0.07
C LEU A 210 -4.68 -15.39 -0.35
N ASN A 211 -4.74 -16.48 0.41
CA ASN A 211 -3.88 -17.64 0.19
C ASN A 211 -4.41 -18.53 -0.95
N LEU A 212 -4.73 -17.90 -2.09
CA LEU A 212 -5.32 -18.52 -3.27
C LEU A 212 -4.33 -18.51 -4.44
N SER A 213 -4.42 -19.50 -5.31
CA SER A 213 -3.78 -19.46 -6.62
C SER A 213 -4.56 -20.28 -7.63
N PHE A 214 -4.32 -20.04 -8.92
CA PHE A 214 -4.89 -20.90 -9.95
C PHE A 214 -4.16 -22.23 -9.95
N HIS A 215 -4.91 -23.32 -10.08
CA HIS A 215 -4.32 -24.63 -10.29
C HIS A 215 -3.62 -24.64 -11.66
N HIS A 216 -2.42 -25.19 -11.76
CA HIS A 216 -1.68 -25.30 -13.02
C HIS A 216 -1.58 -26.80 -13.39
N SER A 217 -1.75 -27.16 -14.66
CA SER A 217 -2.04 -28.54 -15.06
C SER A 217 -0.81 -29.39 -15.52
N ARG A 218 -0.85 -30.66 -15.08
CA ARG A 218 -0.46 -31.94 -15.72
C ARG A 218 1.00 -32.35 -16.03
N LYS A 219 2.05 -31.55 -15.83
CA LYS A 219 3.42 -32.05 -16.12
C LYS A 219 4.00 -33.04 -15.09
N ASP A 220 3.56 -32.97 -13.83
CA ASP A 220 4.09 -33.80 -12.73
C ASP A 220 3.05 -34.79 -12.15
N GLN A 221 1.96 -35.03 -12.88
CA GLN A 221 0.87 -35.88 -12.40
C GLN A 221 0.96 -37.27 -13.03
N CYS A 222 0.89 -38.30 -12.19
CA CYS A 222 0.85 -39.69 -12.65
C CYS A 222 -0.38 -39.92 -13.53
N SER A 223 -0.17 -40.40 -14.76
CA SER A 223 -1.23 -40.68 -15.73
C SER A 223 -2.29 -41.65 -15.18
N LEU A 224 -1.85 -42.69 -14.47
CA LEU A 224 -2.73 -43.68 -13.85
C LEU A 224 -3.65 -43.05 -12.78
N CYS A 225 -3.10 -42.17 -11.93
CA CYS A 225 -3.89 -41.46 -10.91
C CYS A 225 -4.87 -40.46 -11.53
N LEU A 226 -4.53 -39.90 -12.70
CA LEU A 226 -5.44 -39.03 -13.45
C LEU A 226 -6.58 -39.82 -14.08
N SER A 227 -6.29 -40.96 -14.70
CA SER A 227 -7.29 -41.84 -15.31
C SER A 227 -8.29 -42.38 -14.28
N ASP A 228 -7.86 -42.76 -13.07
CA ASP A 228 -8.77 -43.17 -12.01
C ASP A 228 -9.65 -42.01 -11.49
N ARG A 229 -9.09 -40.79 -11.42
CA ARG A 229 -9.81 -39.61 -10.93
C ARG A 229 -10.84 -39.10 -11.93
N GLU A 230 -10.45 -38.96 -13.20
CA GLU A 230 -11.22 -38.31 -14.27
C GLU A 230 -11.98 -39.29 -15.17
N GLY A 231 -11.69 -40.60 -15.11
CA GLY A 231 -12.29 -41.60 -16.00
C GLY A 231 -13.75 -41.93 -15.69
N ASP A 232 -14.42 -42.53 -16.68
CA ASP A 232 -15.80 -43.01 -16.55
C ASP A 232 -15.91 -44.23 -15.62
N ALA A 233 -17.10 -44.54 -15.11
CA ALA A 233 -17.31 -45.64 -14.15
C ALA A 233 -16.76 -46.99 -14.63
N ASN A 234 -16.86 -47.29 -15.93
CA ASN A 234 -16.30 -48.51 -16.52
C ASN A 234 -14.76 -48.48 -16.54
N GLN A 235 -14.16 -47.34 -16.90
CA GLN A 235 -12.70 -47.17 -16.90
C GLN A 235 -12.11 -47.28 -15.50
N LYS A 236 -12.82 -46.76 -14.48
CA LYS A 236 -12.40 -46.91 -13.08
C LYS A 236 -12.42 -48.36 -12.63
N LEU A 237 -13.44 -49.12 -13.02
CA LEU A 237 -13.56 -50.53 -12.68
C LEU A 237 -12.44 -51.37 -13.31
N GLU A 238 -12.09 -51.07 -14.56
CA GLU A 238 -10.98 -51.72 -15.27
C GLU A 238 -9.60 -51.37 -14.69
N LEU A 239 -9.42 -50.14 -14.20
CA LEU A 239 -8.16 -49.63 -13.66
C LEU A 239 -8.00 -49.80 -12.14
N GLN A 240 -9.03 -50.30 -11.44
CA GLN A 240 -9.09 -50.32 -9.98
C GLN A 240 -7.94 -51.11 -9.34
N ASP A 241 -7.64 -52.29 -9.90
CA ASP A 241 -6.57 -53.15 -9.39
C ASP A 241 -5.19 -52.52 -9.59
N ALA A 242 -4.95 -51.96 -10.79
CA ALA A 242 -3.71 -51.26 -11.12
C ALA A 242 -3.52 -50.00 -10.24
N TYR A 243 -4.61 -49.27 -9.98
CA TYR A 243 -4.60 -48.12 -9.10
C TYR A 243 -4.29 -48.51 -7.65
N THR A 244 -4.93 -49.56 -7.15
CA THR A 244 -4.71 -50.05 -5.78
C THR A 244 -3.27 -50.51 -5.57
N ALA A 245 -2.70 -51.23 -6.55
CA ALA A 245 -1.30 -51.63 -6.55
C ALA A 245 -0.34 -50.42 -6.54
N ASN A 246 -0.58 -49.44 -7.41
CA ASN A 246 0.21 -48.20 -7.48
C ASN A 246 0.14 -47.38 -6.18
N VAL A 247 -1.03 -47.29 -5.54
CA VAL A 247 -1.18 -46.62 -4.24
C VAL A 247 -0.42 -47.38 -3.15
N ALA A 248 -0.50 -48.72 -3.13
CA ALA A 248 0.26 -49.53 -2.19
C ALA A 248 1.77 -49.32 -2.38
N GLU A 249 2.27 -49.38 -3.61
CA GLU A 249 3.67 -49.15 -3.93
C GLU A 249 4.13 -47.76 -3.50
N LYS A 250 3.38 -46.71 -3.87
CA LYS A 250 3.65 -45.33 -3.43
C LYS A 250 3.80 -45.24 -1.91
N ASN A 251 2.89 -45.86 -1.16
CA ASN A 251 2.94 -45.85 0.30
C ASN A 251 4.17 -46.60 0.84
N THR A 252 4.57 -47.71 0.22
CA THR A 252 5.79 -48.44 0.62
C THR A 252 7.06 -47.61 0.38
N VAL A 253 7.17 -46.94 -0.77
CA VAL A 253 8.32 -46.09 -1.11
C VAL A 253 8.39 -44.88 -0.18
N CYS A 254 7.25 -44.25 0.12
CA CYS A 254 7.18 -43.16 1.10
C CYS A 254 7.64 -43.60 2.50
N LYS A 255 7.19 -44.78 2.97
CA LYS A 255 7.64 -45.34 4.25
C LYS A 255 9.14 -45.61 4.26
N LYS A 256 9.67 -46.33 3.26
CA LYS A 256 11.11 -46.60 3.14
C LYS A 256 11.94 -45.32 3.14
N LYS A 257 11.44 -44.24 2.51
CA LYS A 257 12.09 -42.92 2.52
C LYS A 257 12.04 -42.26 3.90
N GLU A 258 10.95 -42.37 4.64
CA GLU A 258 10.86 -41.88 6.02
C GLU A 258 11.80 -42.68 6.95
N ASP A 259 11.79 -44.01 6.86
CA ASP A 259 12.67 -44.89 7.63
C ASP A 259 14.14 -44.56 7.35
N ALA A 260 14.51 -44.35 6.08
CA ALA A 260 15.87 -43.96 5.70
C ALA A 260 16.27 -42.57 6.26
N LYS A 261 15.34 -41.61 6.32
CA LYS A 261 15.59 -40.31 6.95
C LYS A 261 15.79 -40.45 8.45
N GLU A 262 15.01 -41.29 9.11
CA GLU A 262 15.13 -41.53 10.55
C GLU A 262 16.44 -42.24 10.89
N MET A 263 16.80 -43.28 10.13
CA MET A 263 18.10 -43.95 10.25
C MET A 263 19.27 -42.99 10.05
N SER A 264 19.18 -42.09 9.05
CA SER A 264 20.22 -41.08 8.79
C SER A 264 20.36 -40.07 9.93
N LYS A 265 19.27 -39.66 10.57
CA LYS A 265 19.31 -38.79 11.76
C LYS A 265 19.96 -39.48 12.96
N ASN A 266 19.70 -40.77 13.14
CA ASN A 266 20.21 -41.53 14.28
C ASN A 266 21.67 -41.97 14.09
N ASN A 267 22.14 -42.11 12.84
CA ASN A 267 23.51 -42.56 12.52
C ASN A 267 24.18 -41.66 11.46
N PRO A 268 24.51 -40.40 11.77
CA PRO A 268 25.04 -39.44 10.79
C PRO A 268 26.44 -39.81 10.28
N ALA A 269 27.21 -40.61 11.01
CA ALA A 269 28.58 -40.99 10.64
C ALA A 269 28.67 -42.21 9.70
N SER A 270 27.62 -43.03 9.57
CA SER A 270 27.66 -44.26 8.76
C SER A 270 26.80 -44.20 7.50
N ILE A 271 25.95 -43.18 7.34
CA ILE A 271 25.00 -43.08 6.24
C ILE A 271 25.29 -41.81 5.42
N ALA A 272 25.79 -42.00 4.21
CA ALA A 272 25.90 -40.93 3.21
C ALA A 272 24.68 -40.98 2.26
N ALA A 273 24.06 -39.83 2.00
CA ALA A 273 22.96 -39.70 1.06
C ALA A 273 23.43 -38.98 -0.21
N ALA A 274 23.35 -39.64 -1.35
CA ALA A 274 23.55 -39.02 -2.66
C ALA A 274 22.19 -38.69 -3.28
N VAL A 275 22.01 -37.43 -3.68
CA VAL A 275 20.78 -36.94 -4.34
C VAL A 275 21.16 -36.44 -5.72
N PHE A 276 20.56 -37.04 -6.75
CA PHE A 276 20.75 -36.63 -8.14
C PHE A 276 19.45 -36.03 -8.67
N ASP A 277 19.55 -34.90 -9.34
CA ASP A 277 18.44 -34.35 -10.11
C ASP A 277 18.40 -35.04 -11.48
N MET A 278 17.42 -35.91 -11.66
CA MET A 278 17.24 -36.68 -12.90
C MET A 278 16.65 -35.86 -14.05
N GLN A 279 16.47 -34.54 -13.89
CA GLN A 279 16.09 -33.65 -14.99
C GLN A 279 17.27 -33.21 -15.86
N GLN A 280 18.52 -33.59 -15.52
CA GLN A 280 19.65 -33.39 -16.41
C GLN A 280 19.72 -34.51 -17.43
N VAL A 281 19.54 -34.16 -18.70
CA VAL A 281 19.65 -35.06 -19.87
C VAL A 281 20.96 -35.83 -19.78
N ILE A 282 20.89 -37.13 -19.47
CA ILE A 282 22.04 -38.03 -19.60
C ILE A 282 22.30 -38.17 -21.10
N GLN A 283 23.32 -37.47 -21.61
CA GLN A 283 23.90 -37.82 -22.90
C GLN A 283 24.73 -39.09 -22.69
N LEU A 284 24.14 -40.24 -23.01
CA LEU A 284 24.88 -41.50 -23.08
C LEU A 284 25.76 -41.49 -24.34
N PRO A 285 27.03 -41.92 -24.26
CA PRO A 285 27.89 -42.13 -25.43
C PRO A 285 27.42 -43.32 -26.30
#